data_AF-A0AAD7BGW2-F1
#
_entry.id   AF-A0AAD7BGW2-F1
#
_cell.length_a   1.000
_cell.length_b   1.000
_cell.length_c   1.000
_cell.angle_alpha   90.00
_cell.angle_beta   90.00
_cell.angle_gamma   90.00
#
_symmetry.space_group_name_H-M   'P 1'
#
loop_
_entity.id
_entity.type
_entity.pdbx_description
1 polymer ?
#
loop_
_entity_poly.entity_id
_entity_poly.type
_entity_poly.pdbx_seq_one_letter_code
_entity_poly.pdbx_strand_id
1 'polypeptide(L)'
;AERQELRAKLDTIVYPVLTLPPEITSHIFLQSMPKDAKPSPLAAPLVFTQICRQWRAIAFTTPNIWQSISLERNNSCSQLLDMWLKHSGSLALTLAF
;
A
#
# COMPACT_ATOMS: atom_id res chain seq x y z
N ALA A 1 21.82 -21.45 -16.56
CA ALA A 1 22.06 -20.60 -17.73
C ALA A 1 20.88 -19.66 -17.98
N GLU A 2 19.70 -20.20 -18.31
CA GLU A 2 18.50 -19.42 -18.69
C GLU A 2 18.05 -18.35 -17.66
N ARG A 3 17.99 -18.70 -16.37
CA ARG A 3 17.58 -17.73 -15.32
C ARG A 3 18.55 -16.56 -15.14
N GLN A 4 19.83 -16.75 -15.48
CA GLN A 4 20.86 -15.73 -15.36
C GLN A 4 20.81 -14.77 -16.55
N GLU A 5 20.52 -15.30 -17.74
CA GLU A 5 20.29 -14.50 -18.94
C GLU A 5 19.05 -13.62 -18.81
N LEU A 6 17.95 -14.16 -18.27
CA LEU A 6 16.74 -13.40 -17.99
C LEU A 6 16.99 -12.26 -16.98
N ARG A 7 17.79 -12.50 -15.94
CA ARG A 7 18.17 -11.45 -14.98
C ARG A 7 19.01 -10.36 -15.63
N ALA A 8 20.01 -10.73 -16.43
CA ALA A 8 20.84 -9.75 -17.15
C ALA A 8 20.00 -8.88 -18.11
N LYS A 9 19.00 -9.47 -18.79
CA LYS A 9 18.05 -8.73 -19.62
C LYS A 9 17.10 -7.83 -18.80
N LEU A 10 16.78 -8.22 -17.57
CA LEU A 10 15.92 -7.44 -16.68
C LEU A 10 16.68 -6.25 -16.08
N ASP A 11 17.96 -6.45 -15.74
CA ASP A 11 18.82 -5.43 -15.13
C ASP A 11 19.13 -4.25 -16.09
N THR A 12 18.98 -4.43 -17.42
CA THR A 12 19.11 -3.33 -18.38
C THR A 12 17.87 -2.45 -18.47
N ILE A 13 16.73 -2.90 -17.93
CA ILE A 13 15.47 -2.16 -17.94
C ILE A 13 15.42 -1.31 -16.66
N VAL A 14 15.42 0.01 -16.83
CA VAL A 14 15.15 0.92 -15.71
C VAL A 14 13.66 0.88 -15.43
N TYR A 15 13.28 0.45 -14.23
CA TYR A 15 11.91 0.53 -13.74
C TYR A 15 11.75 1.85 -12.99
N PRO A 16 11.13 2.89 -13.60
CA PRO A 16 11.07 4.21 -12.98
C PRO A 16 10.46 4.15 -11.58
N VAL A 17 9.48 3.28 -11.39
CA VAL A 17 8.76 3.13 -10.13
C VAL A 17 9.54 2.45 -9.00
N LEU A 18 10.69 1.85 -9.31
CA LEU A 18 11.65 1.34 -8.33
C LEU A 18 12.77 2.34 -8.03
N THR A 19 12.97 3.33 -8.91
CA THR A 19 13.99 4.38 -8.75
C THR A 19 13.43 5.68 -8.17
N LEU A 20 12.12 5.80 -8.02
CA LEU A 20 11.50 6.94 -7.34
C LEU A 20 11.93 7.01 -5.88
N PRO A 21 12.21 8.22 -5.35
CA PRO A 21 12.35 8.43 -3.91
C PRO A 21 11.09 7.98 -3.15
N PRO A 22 11.23 7.43 -1.92
CA PRO A 22 10.10 7.00 -1.10
C PRO A 22 9.01 8.07 -0.91
N GLU A 23 9.41 9.34 -0.84
CA GLU A 23 8.52 10.50 -0.68
C GLU A 23 7.59 10.64 -1.89
N ILE A 24 8.14 10.52 -3.10
CA ILE A 24 7.36 10.62 -4.34
C ILE A 24 6.42 9.44 -4.47
N THR A 25 6.88 8.21 -4.17
CA THR A 25 6.02 7.02 -4.16
C THR A 25 4.89 7.17 -3.14
N SER A 26 5.16 7.71 -1.95
CA SER A 26 4.13 7.98 -0.94
C SER A 26 3.09 8.99 -1.41
N HIS A 27 3.53 10.05 -2.09
CA HIS A 27 2.63 11.02 -2.71
C HIS A 27 1.74 10.37 -3.78
N ILE A 28 2.29 9.49 -4.61
CA ILE A 28 1.50 8.73 -5.60
C ILE A 28 0.45 7.86 -4.91
N PHE A 29 0.81 7.14 -3.84
CA PHE A 29 -0.13 6.32 -3.08
C PHE A 29 -1.29 7.15 -2.54
N LEU A 30 -1.00 8.33 -1.98
CA LEU A 30 -2.01 9.24 -1.46
C LEU A 30 -2.99 9.71 -2.54
N GLN A 31 -2.49 10.06 -3.71
CA GLN A 31 -3.33 10.47 -4.85
C GLN A 31 -4.13 9.32 -5.46
N SER A 32 -3.74 8.07 -5.17
CA SER A 32 -4.38 6.86 -5.69
C SER A 32 -5.39 6.26 -4.70
N MET A 33 -5.66 6.92 -3.57
CA MET A 33 -6.61 6.43 -2.57
C MET A 33 -8.05 6.48 -3.11
N PRO A 34 -8.83 5.40 -2.94
CA PRO A 34 -10.24 5.43 -3.30
C PRO A 34 -11.01 6.40 -2.39
N LYS A 35 -12.10 6.96 -2.90
CA LYS A 35 -13.05 7.74 -2.09
C LYS A 35 -13.69 6.87 -1.00
N ASP A 36 -14.00 5.61 -1.36
CA ASP A 36 -14.55 4.61 -0.47
C ASP A 36 -13.44 3.63 -0.08
N ALA A 37 -12.89 3.78 1.13
CA ALA A 37 -11.78 2.96 1.64
C ALA A 37 -12.27 1.57 2.11
N LYS A 38 -12.96 0.84 1.24
CA LYS A 38 -13.35 -0.55 1.50
C LYS A 38 -12.12 -1.45 1.50
N PRO A 39 -11.82 -2.16 2.61
CA PRO A 39 -10.71 -3.09 2.64
C PRO A 39 -10.86 -4.17 1.58
N SER A 40 -9.93 -4.20 0.61
CA SER A 40 -9.86 -5.25 -0.40
C SER A 40 -8.40 -5.50 -0.74
N PRO A 41 -7.97 -6.76 -0.90
CA PRO A 41 -6.61 -7.07 -1.36
C PRO A 41 -6.25 -6.42 -2.69
N LEU A 42 -7.26 -6.07 -3.50
CA LEU A 42 -7.11 -5.47 -4.83
C LEU A 42 -7.27 -3.95 -4.82
N ALA A 43 -7.53 -3.32 -3.67
CA ALA A 43 -7.70 -1.89 -3.53
C ALA A 43 -6.64 -1.28 -2.62
N ALA A 44 -6.40 0.02 -2.78
CA ALA A 44 -5.56 0.77 -1.85
C ALA A 44 -6.22 0.87 -0.46
N PRO A 45 -5.44 0.83 0.64
CA PRO A 45 -3.97 0.79 0.66
C PRO A 45 -3.38 -0.63 0.54
N LEU A 46 -4.17 -1.70 0.68
CA LEU A 46 -3.68 -3.07 0.78
C LEU A 46 -2.95 -3.57 -0.47
N VAL A 47 -3.38 -3.16 -1.67
CA VAL A 47 -2.72 -3.56 -2.92
C VAL A 47 -1.26 -3.10 -2.95
N PHE A 48 -0.94 -1.93 -2.39
CA PHE A 48 0.43 -1.42 -2.33
C PHE A 48 1.34 -2.30 -1.47
N THR A 49 0.79 -2.96 -0.46
CA THR A 49 1.52 -3.88 0.42
C THR A 49 1.85 -5.22 -0.25
N GLN A 50 1.33 -5.49 -1.45
CA GLN A 50 1.45 -6.78 -2.12
C GLN A 50 2.34 -6.75 -3.37
N ILE A 51 2.68 -5.57 -3.89
CA ILE A 51 3.40 -5.42 -5.16
C ILE A 51 4.87 -5.84 -5.05
N CYS A 52 5.64 -5.21 -4.16
CA CYS A 52 7.05 -5.55 -3.94
C CYS A 52 7.48 -5.16 -2.52
N ARG A 53 8.69 -5.58 -2.11
CA ARG A 53 9.22 -5.29 -0.77
C ARG A 53 9.34 -3.78 -0.49
N GLN A 54 9.78 -3.00 -1.48
CA GLN A 54 9.96 -1.55 -1.34
C GLN A 54 8.62 -0.84 -1.17
N TRP A 55 7.63 -1.15 -2.02
CA TRP A 55 6.29 -0.57 -1.91
C TRP A 55 5.60 -0.96 -0.61
N ARG A 56 5.78 -2.21 -0.16
CA ARG A 56 5.29 -2.66 1.14
C ARG A 56 5.86 -1.82 2.29
N ALA A 57 7.18 -1.60 2.30
CA ALA A 57 7.81 -0.78 3.32
C ALA A 57 7.25 0.65 3.30
N ILE A 58 7.20 1.28 2.11
CA ILE A 58 6.67 2.63 1.94
C ILE A 58 5.22 2.73 2.40
N ALA A 59 4.35 1.81 1.96
CA ALA A 59 2.94 1.81 2.33
C ALA A 59 2.77 1.74 3.86
N PHE A 60 3.49 0.86 4.55
CA PHE A 60 3.38 0.73 6.01
C PHE A 60 3.98 1.91 6.79
N THR A 61 4.88 2.68 6.18
CA THR A 61 5.49 3.89 6.77
C THR A 61 4.82 5.20 6.33
N THR A 62 3.68 5.13 5.64
CA THR A 62 2.93 6.31 5.18
C THR A 62 1.59 6.38 5.90
N PRO A 63 1.50 6.97 7.10
CA PRO A 63 0.29 6.91 7.92
C PRO A 63 -0.97 7.47 7.25
N ASN A 64 -0.81 8.47 6.38
CA ASN A 64 -1.91 9.14 5.71
C ASN A 64 -2.77 8.21 4.85
N ILE A 65 -2.22 7.12 4.28
CA ILE A 65 -3.01 6.16 3.49
C ILE A 65 -3.84 5.19 4.35
N TRP A 66 -3.64 5.19 5.67
CA TRP A 66 -4.32 4.34 6.64
C TRP A 66 -5.34 5.11 7.50
N GLN A 67 -5.65 6.37 7.17
CA GLN A 67 -6.52 7.23 7.98
C GLN A 67 -8.03 6.93 7.84
N SER A 68 -8.43 6.06 6.91
CA SER A 68 -9.85 5.76 6.68
C SER A 68 -10.05 4.27 6.39
N ILE A 69 -11.08 3.69 7.01
CA ILE A 69 -11.52 2.32 6.78
C ILE A 69 -13.05 2.27 6.74
N SER A 70 -13.60 1.63 5.70
CA SER A 70 -15.03 1.33 5.64
C SER A 70 -15.29 -0.04 6.29
N LEU A 71 -16.15 -0.05 7.31
CA LEU A 71 -16.52 -1.23 8.06
C LEU A 71 -17.91 -1.69 7.63
N GLU A 72 -17.97 -2.77 6.87
CA GLU A 72 -19.25 -3.43 6.58
C GLU A 72 -19.59 -4.40 7.72
N ARG A 73 -20.88 -4.49 8.06
CA ARG A 73 -21.42 -5.31 9.18
C ARG A 73 -21.00 -6.78 9.12
N ASN A 74 -20.68 -7.28 7.92
CA ASN A 74 -20.27 -8.67 7.67
C ASN A 74 -18.74 -8.85 7.52
N ASN A 75 -17.98 -7.75 7.37
CA ASN A 75 -16.53 -7.77 7.08
C ASN A 75 -15.69 -7.11 8.19
N SER A 76 -16.21 -7.08 9.42
CA SER A 76 -15.48 -6.55 10.58
C SER A 76 -14.40 -7.53 11.05
N CYS A 77 -13.38 -7.74 10.22
CA CYS A 77 -12.21 -8.52 10.61
C CYS A 77 -11.36 -7.66 11.54
N SER A 78 -11.33 -7.99 12.83
CA SER A 78 -10.55 -7.27 13.85
C SER A 78 -9.09 -7.07 13.44
N GLN A 79 -8.51 -8.04 12.72
CA GLN A 79 -7.15 -8.00 12.21
C GLN A 79 -6.90 -6.84 11.22
N LEU A 80 -7.89 -6.52 10.38
CA LEU A 80 -7.77 -5.38 9.45
C LEU A 80 -7.88 -4.06 10.21
N LEU A 81 -8.79 -3.98 11.18
CA LEU A 81 -8.91 -2.79 12.02
C LEU A 81 -7.61 -2.55 12.82
N ASP A 82 -7.04 -3.60 13.42
CA ASP A 82 -5.76 -3.55 14.13
C ASP A 82 -4.63 -3.10 13.21
N MET A 83 -4.61 -3.58 11.95
CA MET A 83 -3.64 -3.16 10.95
C MET A 83 -3.78 -1.66 10.63
N TRP A 84 -5.00 -1.17 10.39
CA TRP A 84 -5.23 0.26 10.14
C TRP A 84 -4.83 1.12 11.33
N LEU A 85 -5.25 0.74 12.55
CA LEU A 85 -4.89 1.44 13.79
C LEU A 85 -3.38 1.52 13.98
N LYS A 86 -2.67 0.41 13.72
CA LYS A 86 -1.22 0.36 13.86
C LYS A 86 -0.52 1.30 12.88
N HIS A 87 -0.98 1.37 11.64
CA HIS A 87 -0.30 2.09 10.58
C HIS A 87 -0.76 3.54 10.39
N SER A 88 -1.95 3.92 10.88
CA SER A 88 -2.37 5.32 10.96
C SER A 88 -1.55 6.11 11.99
N GLY A 89 -0.83 5.42 12.89
CA GLY A 89 0.05 6.04 13.87
C GLY A 89 -0.71 6.98 14.80
N SER A 90 -0.26 8.23 14.90
CA SER A 90 -0.92 9.26 15.72
C SER A 90 -2.08 9.97 15.00
N LEU A 91 -2.41 9.58 13.77
CA LEU A 91 -3.49 10.21 13.00
C LEU A 91 -4.84 9.61 13.40
N ALA A 92 -5.85 10.47 13.46
CA ALA A 92 -7.23 10.03 13.71
C ALA A 92 -7.69 9.07 12.60
N LEU A 93 -8.17 7.89 13.01
CA LEU A 93 -8.77 6.92 12.11
C LEU A 93 -10.25 7.24 11.92
N THR A 94 -10.65 7.46 10.67
CA THR A 94 -12.04 7.68 10.28
C THR A 94 -12.69 6.34 9.96
N LEU A 95 -13.83 6.08 10.59
CA LEU A 95 -14.66 4.91 10.31
C LEU A 95 -15.79 5.33 9.38
N ALA A 96 -15.84 4.73 8.19
CA ALA A 96 -16.94 4.88 7.25
C ALA A 96 -17.87 3.65 7.34
N PHE A 97 -19.16 3.86 7.11
CA PHE A 97 -20.21 2.84 7.20
C PHE A 97 -21.01 2.78 5.90
#